data_AF-A0A359LNM8-F1
#
_entry.id   AF-A0A359LNM8-F1
#
_cell.length_a   1.000
_cell.length_b   1.000
_cell.length_c   1.000
_cell.angle_alpha   90.00
_cell.angle_beta   90.00
_cell.angle_gamma   90.00
#
_symmetry.space_group_name_H-M   'P 1'
#
loop_
_entity.id
_entity.type
_entity.pdbx_description
1 polymer ?
#
loop_
_entity_poly.entity_id
_entity_poly.type
_entity_poly.pdbx_seq_one_letter_code
_entity_poly.pdbx_strand_id
1 'polypeptide(L)'
;PIIGAGLYVDQEVGGAGSTGRGEENIRVAGAHTIVENMRHGMAPKEACLDALKRISRNYDHDQARLTKFDIVFYALRKDGVYGSAS
;
A
#
# COMPACT_ATOMS: atom_id res chain seq x y z
N PRO A 1 6.99 -13.99 1.00
CA PRO A 1 5.62 -14.50 0.76
C PRO A 1 4.75 -14.42 2.03
N ILE A 2 3.94 -13.35 2.15
CA ILE A 2 3.05 -13.08 3.28
C ILE A 2 1.78 -12.40 2.74
N ILE A 3 0.62 -13.04 2.90
CA ILE A 3 -0.69 -12.47 2.53
C ILE A 3 -0.98 -11.26 3.41
N GLY A 4 -1.53 -10.20 2.82
CA GLY A 4 -1.79 -8.94 3.51
C GLY A 4 -0.60 -7.97 3.51
N ALA A 5 0.63 -8.46 3.34
CA ALA A 5 1.78 -7.60 3.09
C ALA A 5 1.99 -7.41 1.59
N GLY A 6 2.55 -8.40 0.89
CA GLY A 6 2.95 -8.27 -0.52
C GLY A 6 1.79 -8.31 -1.51
N LEU A 7 0.69 -8.98 -1.15
CA LEU A 7 -0.51 -9.13 -1.96
C LEU A 7 -1.72 -9.41 -1.06
N TYR A 8 -2.86 -8.81 -1.38
CA TYR A 8 -4.15 -9.09 -0.74
C TYR A 8 -5.28 -8.85 -1.74
N VAL A 9 -6.31 -9.69 -1.70
CA VAL A 9 -7.49 -9.60 -2.59
C VAL A 9 -8.73 -9.89 -1.79
N ASP A 10 -9.73 -9.03 -1.93
CA ASP A 10 -11.09 -9.22 -1.45
C ASP A 10 -12.06 -8.98 -2.62
N GLN A 11 -12.91 -9.97 -2.92
CA GLN A 11 -13.84 -9.92 -4.06
C GLN A 11 -14.87 -8.79 -3.95
N GLU A 12 -15.24 -8.38 -2.73
CA GLU A 12 -16.21 -7.33 -2.49
C GLU A 12 -15.61 -5.93 -2.59
N VAL A 13 -14.28 -5.81 -2.65
CA VAL A 13 -13.56 -4.54 -2.66
C VAL A 13 -12.61 -4.43 -3.85
N GLY A 14 -11.61 -5.29 -3.95
CA GLY A 14 -10.51 -5.20 -4.91
C GLY A 14 -9.25 -5.93 -4.44
N GLY A 15 -8.15 -5.71 -5.16
CA GLY A 15 -6.83 -6.25 -4.81
C GLY A 15 -5.76 -5.17 -4.77
N ALA A 16 -4.74 -5.41 -3.94
CA ALA A 16 -3.56 -4.56 -3.85
C ALA A 16 -2.29 -5.42 -3.75
N GLY A 17 -1.19 -4.89 -4.27
CA GLY A 17 0.12 -5.50 -4.19
C GLY A 17 1.24 -4.47 -4.09
N SER A 18 2.47 -4.95 -3.93
CA SER A 18 3.62 -4.08 -3.74
C SER A 18 4.88 -4.61 -4.43
N THR A 19 5.82 -3.72 -4.73
CA THR A 19 7.22 -4.03 -5.01
C THR A 19 8.15 -3.14 -4.19
N GLY A 20 9.41 -3.54 -3.99
CA GLY A 20 10.42 -2.77 -3.23
C GLY A 20 10.76 -3.36 -1.86
N ARG A 21 11.03 -2.49 -0.87
CA ARG A 21 11.48 -2.87 0.49
C ARG A 21 10.43 -3.70 1.24
N GLY A 22 10.64 -5.02 1.27
CA GLY A 22 9.70 -5.98 1.85
C GLY A 22 9.50 -5.79 3.36
N GLU A 23 10.55 -5.44 4.10
CA GLU A 23 10.52 -5.25 5.56
C GLU A 23 9.53 -4.16 5.96
N GLU A 24 9.54 -3.02 5.24
CA GLU A 24 8.64 -1.91 5.52
C GLU A 24 7.20 -2.22 5.10
N ASN A 25 7.02 -2.95 4.00
CA ASN A 25 5.69 -3.41 3.61
C ASN A 25 5.08 -4.37 4.67
N ILE A 26 5.88 -5.33 5.15
CA ILE A 26 5.44 -6.27 6.19
C ILE A 26 5.05 -5.52 7.46
N ARG A 27 5.85 -4.53 7.87
CA ARG A 27 5.62 -3.72 9.07
C ARG A 27 4.28 -2.99 9.06
N VAL A 28 3.76 -2.61 7.89
CA VAL A 28 2.49 -1.87 7.75
C VAL A 28 1.32 -2.71 7.22
N ALA A 29 1.54 -4.01 6.97
CA ALA A 29 0.57 -4.89 6.28
C ALA A 29 -0.02 -4.19 5.04
N GLY A 30 0.85 -3.75 4.13
CA GLY A 30 0.52 -2.74 3.12
C GLY A 30 -0.65 -3.12 2.21
N ALA A 31 -0.63 -4.30 1.59
CA ALA A 31 -1.71 -4.73 0.70
C ALA A 31 -3.07 -4.82 1.41
N HIS A 32 -3.12 -5.40 2.61
CA HIS A 32 -4.35 -5.46 3.42
C HIS A 32 -4.84 -4.05 3.78
N THR A 33 -3.94 -3.20 4.29
CA THR A 33 -4.24 -1.80 4.61
C THR A 33 -4.85 -1.05 3.43
N ILE A 34 -4.30 -1.22 2.23
CA ILE A 34 -4.81 -0.56 1.02
C ILE A 34 -6.21 -1.05 0.67
N VAL A 35 -6.45 -2.36 0.71
CA VAL A 35 -7.78 -2.91 0.45
C VAL A 35 -8.80 -2.42 1.48
N GLU A 36 -8.45 -2.35 2.76
CA GLU A 36 -9.35 -1.79 3.79
C GLU A 36 -9.59 -0.28 3.61
N ASN A 37 -8.58 0.48 3.20
CA ASN A 37 -8.76 1.89 2.84
C ASN A 37 -9.72 2.06 1.65
N MET A 38 -9.62 1.20 0.62
CA MET A 38 -10.59 1.17 -0.47
C MET A 38 -11.99 0.75 0.01
N ARG A 39 -12.10 -0.17 0.98
CA ARG A 39 -13.37 -0.55 1.61
C ARG A 39 -14.04 0.65 2.28
N HIS A 40 -13.24 1.53 2.88
CA HIS A 40 -13.71 2.80 3.45
C HIS A 40 -13.96 3.91 2.43
N GLY A 41 -13.88 3.61 1.12
CA GLY A 41 -14.27 4.52 0.05
C GLY A 41 -13.14 5.32 -0.58
N MET A 42 -11.87 5.12 -0.18
CA MET A 42 -10.75 5.82 -0.81
C MET A 42 -10.55 5.40 -2.27
N ALA A 43 -10.11 6.33 -3.12
CA ALA A 43 -9.64 5.98 -4.46
C ALA A 43 -8.35 5.12 -4.37
N PRO A 44 -8.10 4.17 -5.28
CA PRO A 44 -6.94 3.28 -5.20
C PRO A 44 -5.60 4.01 -5.03
N LYS A 45 -5.38 5.10 -5.77
CA LYS A 45 -4.18 5.93 -5.66
C LYS A 45 -4.04 6.57 -4.27
N GLU A 46 -5.14 7.04 -3.70
CA GLU A 46 -5.15 7.65 -2.36
C GLU A 46 -4.92 6.60 -1.27
N ALA A 47 -5.51 5.42 -1.42
CA ALA A 47 -5.30 4.28 -0.52
C ALA A 47 -3.83 3.84 -0.51
N CYS A 48 -3.19 3.74 -1.68
CA CYS A 48 -1.75 3.48 -1.80
C CYS A 48 -0.92 4.58 -1.13
N LEU A 49 -1.26 5.86 -1.33
CA LEU A 49 -0.57 6.98 -0.71
C LEU A 49 -0.73 7.01 0.82
N ASP A 50 -1.90 6.64 1.35
CA ASP A 50 -2.09 6.51 2.80
C ASP A 50 -1.19 5.43 3.41
N ALA A 51 -1.05 4.29 2.74
CA ALA A 51 -0.13 3.23 3.16
C ALA A 51 1.33 3.72 3.20
N LEU A 52 1.77 4.45 2.17
CA LEU A 52 3.10 5.08 2.14
C LEU A 52 3.30 6.10 3.25
N LYS A 53 2.27 6.89 3.60
CA LYS A 53 2.34 7.81 4.74
C LYS A 53 2.58 7.05 6.06
N ARG A 54 2.08 5.82 6.21
CA ARG A 54 2.40 4.98 7.39
C ARG A 54 3.87 4.61 7.43
N ILE A 55 4.44 4.23 6.28
CA ILE A 55 5.88 3.96 6.16
C ILE A 55 6.68 5.23 6.47
N SER A 56 6.31 6.37 5.89
CA SER A 56 6.97 7.66 6.17
C SER A 56 6.98 8.00 7.67
N ARG A 57 5.88 7.76 8.39
CA ARG A 57 5.81 7.92 9.85
C ARG A 57 6.76 7.01 10.61
N ASN A 58 7.03 5.79 10.14
CA ASN A 58 7.99 4.88 10.77
C ASN A 58 9.45 5.39 10.74
N TYR A 59 9.72 6.39 9.90
CA TYR A 59 11.01 7.07 9.75
C TYR A 59 10.96 8.52 10.23
N ASP A 60 9.95 8.91 11.02
CA ASP A 60 9.78 10.29 11.50
C ASP A 60 9.76 11.32 10.36
N HIS A 61 9.28 10.91 9.18
CA HIS A 61 9.29 11.71 7.94
C HIS A 61 10.69 12.14 7.46
N ASP A 62 11.76 11.46 7.90
CA ASP A 62 13.14 11.73 7.49
C ASP A 62 13.36 11.36 6.01
N GLN A 63 13.43 12.38 5.17
CA GLN A 63 13.64 12.24 3.73
C GLN A 63 14.98 11.60 3.37
N ALA A 64 16.04 11.85 4.15
CA ALA A 64 17.35 11.27 3.89
C ALA A 64 17.39 9.76 4.14
N ARG A 65 16.50 9.24 5.00
CA ARG A 65 16.33 7.80 5.23
C ARG A 65 15.35 7.17 4.23
N LEU A 66 14.25 7.86 3.93
CA LEU A 66 13.23 7.38 2.99
C LEU A 66 13.78 7.22 1.58
N THR A 67 14.67 8.11 1.13
CA THR A 67 15.33 8.03 -0.18
C THR A 67 16.34 6.88 -0.33
N LYS A 68 16.62 6.10 0.75
CA LYS A 68 17.54 4.96 0.70
C LYS A 68 16.88 3.67 0.25
N PHE A 69 15.58 3.69 -0.03
CA PHE A 69 14.85 2.53 -0.51
C PHE A 69 13.64 2.93 -1.32
N ASP A 70 13.24 2.03 -2.21
CA ASP A 70 12.02 2.19 -2.98
C ASP A 70 10.94 1.24 -2.45
N ILE A 71 9.71 1.71 -2.49
CA ILE A 71 8.52 0.89 -2.31
C ILE A 71 7.40 1.47 -3.16
N VAL A 72 6.69 0.60 -3.87
CA VAL A 72 5.58 1.00 -4.75
C VAL A 72 4.40 0.13 -4.41
N PHE A 73 3.24 0.75 -4.24
CA PHE A 73 1.97 0.06 -4.11
C PHE A 73 1.12 0.29 -5.35
N TYR A 74 0.36 -0.74 -5.71
CA TYR A 74 -0.63 -0.69 -6.79
C TYR A 74 -1.89 -1.40 -6.34
N ALA A 75 -3.03 -0.89 -6.80
CA ALA A 75 -4.34 -1.41 -6.43
C ALA A 75 -5.32 -1.33 -7.59
N LEU A 76 -6.24 -2.29 -7.60
CA LEU A 76 -7.38 -2.39 -8.50
C LEU A 76 -8.62 -2.63 -7.65
N ARG A 77 -9.63 -1.78 -7.79
CA ARG A 77 -10.92 -1.92 -7.12
C ARG A 77 -11.91 -2.65 -8.03
N LYS A 78 -12.93 -3.27 -7.45
CA LYS A 78 -13.94 -4.11 -8.16
C LYS A 78 -14.71 -3.39 -9.26
N ASP A 79 -14.80 -2.06 -9.17
CA ASP A 79 -15.44 -1.19 -10.16
C ASP A 79 -14.52 -0.88 -11.36
N GLY A 80 -13.31 -1.45 -11.38
CA GLY A 80 -12.32 -1.25 -12.43
C GLY A 80 -11.45 -0.02 -12.25
N VAL A 81 -11.69 0.80 -11.21
CA VAL A 81 -10.80 1.92 -10.90
C VAL A 81 -9.49 1.37 -10.35
N TYR A 82 -8.36 1.89 -10.83
CA TYR A 82 -7.03 1.45 -10.43
C TYR A 82 -6.12 2.64 -10.13
N GLY A 83 -5.00 2.37 -9.46
CA GLY A 83 -4.02 3.40 -9.15
C GLY A 83 -2.77 2.83 -8.49
N SER A 84 -1.72 3.65 -8.44
CA SER A 84 -0.47 3.34 -7.79
C SER A 84 0.14 4.58 -7.12
N ALA A 85 1.03 4.35 -6.17
CA ALA A 85 1.85 5.37 -5.54
C ALA A 85 3.20 4.78 -5.11
N SER A 86 4.22 5.63 -4.98
CA SER A 86 5.58 5.32 -4.52
C SER A 86 6.08 6.42 -3.59
#